data_AF-A0A0Q9PXQ2-F1
#
_entry.id   AF-A0A0Q9PXQ2-F1
#
_cell.length_a   1.000
_cell.length_b   1.000
_cell.length_c   1.000
_cell.angle_alpha   90.00
_cell.angle_beta   90.00
_cell.angle_gamma   90.00
#
_symmetry.space_group_name_H-M   'P 1'
#
loop_
_entity.id
_entity.type
_entity.pdbx_description
1 polymer ?
#
loop_
_entity_poly.entity_id
_entity_poly.type
_entity_poly.pdbx_seq_one_letter_code
_entity_poly.pdbx_strand_id
1 'polypeptide(L)' 'MAKKKSWSDMTPTQQKVIVAAGIVEVALTTWCLRDLKQRPAELVRGPKLLWVPAMSVQPVGPIAYLAWGRRR' A
#
# COMPACT_ATOMS: atom_id res chain seq x y z
N MET A 1 9.29 -15.74 -27.99
CA MET A 1 8.80 -15.98 -26.62
C MET A 1 9.50 -15.02 -25.67
N ALA A 2 8.79 -14.24 -24.86
CA ALA A 2 9.44 -13.33 -23.90
C ALA A 2 10.14 -14.15 -22.80
N LYS A 3 11.47 -14.03 -22.68
CA LYS A 3 12.25 -14.70 -21.65
C LYS A 3 11.82 -14.12 -20.29
N LYS A 4 11.17 -14.94 -19.44
CA LYS A 4 10.81 -14.54 -18.08
C LYS A 4 12.10 -14.27 -17.30
N LYS A 5 12.30 -13.01 -16.90
CA LYS A 5 13.47 -12.60 -16.11
C LYS A 5 13.34 -13.20 -14.72
N SER A 6 14.28 -14.07 -14.34
CA SER A 6 14.27 -14.66 -13.00
C SER A 6 14.90 -13.70 -11.99
N TRP A 7 14.62 -13.90 -10.70
CA TRP A 7 15.23 -13.11 -9.63
C TRP A 7 16.77 -13.14 -9.69
N SER A 8 17.34 -14.27 -10.10
CA SER A 8 18.79 -14.47 -10.27
C SER A 8 19.38 -13.70 -11.46
N ASP A 9 18.55 -13.26 -12.41
CA ASP A 9 18.97 -12.44 -13.56
C ASP A 9 18.93 -10.92 -13.24
N MET A 10 18.56 -10.54 -12.02
CA MET A 10 18.49 -9.15 -11.57
C MET A 10 19.81 -8.68 -10.98
N THR A 11 20.17 -7.43 -11.23
CA THR A 11 21.33 -6.84 -10.55
C THR A 11 21.04 -6.69 -9.05
N PRO A 12 22.08 -6.68 -8.19
CA PRO A 12 21.90 -6.49 -6.74
C PRO A 12 21.10 -5.22 -6.41
N THR A 13 21.26 -4.16 -7.23
CA THR A 13 20.49 -2.92 -7.09
C THR A 13 19.00 -3.13 -7.36
N GLN A 14 18.63 -3.89 -8.39
CA GLN A 14 17.21 -4.18 -8.68
C GLN A 14 16.55 -4.97 -7.56
N GLN A 15 17.22 -5.98 -7.03
CA GLN A 15 16.70 -6.75 -5.90
C GLN A 15 16.53 -5.86 -4.66
N LYS A 16 17.52 -4.99 -4.35
CA LYS A 16 17.41 -4.03 -3.23
C LYS A 16 16.24 -3.08 -3.39
N VAL A 17 16.00 -2.55 -4.59
CA VAL A 17 14.87 -1.66 -4.87
C VAL A 17 13.53 -2.37 -4.64
N ILE A 18 13.39 -3.61 -5.11
CA ILE A 18 12.16 -4.40 -4.90
C ILE A 18 11.93 -4.67 -3.41
N VAL A 19 12.97 -5.06 -2.67
CA VAL A 19 12.88 -5.30 -1.22
C VAL A 19 12.52 -4.00 -0.49
N ALA A 20 13.18 -2.89 -0.81
CA ALA A 20 12.89 -1.60 -0.20
C ALA A 20 11.45 -1.14 -0.50
N ALA A 21 10.98 -1.29 -1.74
CA ALA A 21 9.61 -0.97 -2.12
C ALA A 21 8.60 -1.82 -1.34
N GLY A 22 8.84 -3.12 -1.19
CA GLY A 22 7.99 -4.00 -0.38
C GLY A 22 7.95 -3.59 1.11
N ILE A 23 9.08 -3.21 1.69
CA ILE A 23 9.13 -2.69 3.08
C ILE A 23 8.30 -1.41 3.21
N VAL A 24 8.47 -0.46 2.28
CA VAL A 24 7.72 0.80 2.26
C VAL A 24 6.23 0.52 2.14
N GLU A 25 5.83 -0.40 1.27
CA GLU A 25 4.43 -0.78 1.06
C GLU A 25 3.79 -1.39 2.33
N VAL A 26 4.49 -2.30 3.00
CA VAL A 26 4.02 -2.90 4.27
C VAL A 26 3.91 -1.85 5.37
N ALA A 27 4.92 -0.97 5.50
CA ALA A 27 4.91 0.11 6.49
C ALA A 27 3.75 1.08 6.23
N LEU A 28 3.54 1.46 4.97
CA LEU A 28 2.50 2.39 4.57
C LEU A 28 1.10 1.79 4.75
N THR A 29 0.91 0.52 4.41
CA THR A 29 -0.34 -0.22 4.65
C THR A 29 -0.64 -0.30 6.14
N THR A 30 0.35 -0.64 6.97
CA THR A 30 0.21 -0.72 8.42
C THR A 30 -0.14 0.65 9.02
N TRP A 31 0.50 1.71 8.54
CA TRP A 31 0.19 3.08 8.96
C TRP A 31 -1.23 3.50 8.58
N CYS A 32 -1.67 3.18 7.36
CA CYS A 32 -3.05 3.46 6.91
C CYS A 32 -4.08 2.72 7.77
N LEU A 33 -3.85 1.44 8.09
CA LEU A 33 -4.74 0.68 8.98
C LEU A 33 -4.78 1.27 10.39
N ARG A 34 -3.63 1.70 10.92
CA ARG A 34 -3.55 2.35 12.24
C ARG A 34 -4.27 3.70 12.24
N ASP A 35 -4.09 4.51 11.19
CA ASP A 35 -4.78 5.78 11.01
C ASP A 35 -6.30 5.57 10.89
N LEU A 36 -6.75 4.59 10.09
CA LEU A 36 -8.15 4.24 9.95
C LEU A 36 -8.77 3.78 11.28
N LYS A 37 -8.02 3.04 12.09
CA LYS A 37 -8.45 2.61 13.42
C LYS A 37 -8.59 3.80 14.38
N GLN A 38 -7.61 4.70 14.40
CA GLN A 38 -7.54 5.82 15.34
C GLN A 38 -8.43 7.02 14.95
N ARG A 39 -8.60 7.32 13.65
CA ARG A 39 -9.41 8.45 13.19
C ARG A 39 -10.89 8.21 13.42
N PRO A 40 -11.67 9.18 13.93
CA PRO A 40 -13.14 9.07 13.97
C PRO A 40 -13.70 8.93 12.55
N ALA A 41 -14.77 8.14 12.40
CA ALA A 41 -15.34 7.82 11.09
C ALA A 41 -15.81 9.06 10.30
N GLU A 42 -16.11 10.15 11.00
CA GLU A 42 -16.50 11.45 10.42
C GLU A 42 -15.39 12.10 9.57
N LEU A 43 -14.13 11.79 9.87
CA LEU A 43 -12.95 12.26 9.13
C LEU A 43 -12.49 11.29 8.05
N VAL A 44 -13.28 10.25 7.77
CA VAL A 44 -13.01 9.27 6.72
C VAL A 44 -14.13 9.39 5.68
N ARG A 45 -13.76 9.54 4.41
CA ARG A 45 -14.75 9.56 3.32
C ARG A 45 -15.31 8.15 3.11
N GLY A 46 -16.52 7.92 3.61
CA GLY A 46 -17.26 6.66 3.50
C GLY A 46 -17.02 5.69 4.68
N PRO A 47 -17.70 4.55 4.71
CA PRO A 47 -17.59 3.57 5.79
C PRO A 47 -16.16 3.04 5.93
N LYS A 48 -15.62 3.03 7.17
CA LYS A 48 -14.27 2.50 7.45
C LYS A 48 -14.07 1.07 6.91
N LEU A 49 -15.13 0.25 6.94
CA LEU A 49 -15.09 -1.12 6.47
C LEU A 49 -14.84 -1.25 4.96
N LEU A 50 -15.17 -0.23 4.15
CA LEU A 50 -14.87 -0.26 2.71
C LEU A 50 -13.38 0.00 2.42
N TRP A 51 -12.68 0.68 3.32
CA TRP A 51 -11.25 0.96 3.16
C TRP A 51 -10.36 -0.23 3.50
N VAL A 52 -10.85 -1.18 4.31
CA VAL A 52 -10.12 -2.42 4.65
C VAL A 52 -9.85 -3.29 3.40
N PRO A 53 -10.85 -3.67 2.57
CA PRO A 53 -10.59 -4.42 1.34
C PRO A 53 -9.90 -3.55 0.27
N ALA A 54 -10.11 -2.22 0.29
CA ALA A 54 -9.39 -1.33 -0.60
C ALA A 54 -7.86 -1.44 -0.40
N MET A 55 -7.38 -1.55 0.85
CA MET A 55 -5.95 -1.77 1.18
C MET A 55 -5.36 -3.06 0.58
N SER A 56 -6.19 -4.05 0.24
CA SER A 56 -5.75 -5.30 -0.38
C SER A 56 -5.36 -5.15 -1.86
N VAL A 57 -5.75 -4.04 -2.50
CA VAL A 57 -5.36 -3.73 -3.88
C VAL A 57 -4.00 -3.04 -3.87
N GLN A 58 -2.93 -3.79 -3.67
CA GLN A 58 -1.56 -3.27 -3.65
C GLN A 58 -1.08 -2.85 -5.05
N PRO A 59 -0.47 -1.66 -5.23
CA PRO A 59 -0.24 -0.57 -4.26
C PRO A 59 -1.33 0.52 -4.25
N VAL A 60 -2.37 0.38 -5.09
CA VAL A 60 -3.39 1.41 -5.36
C VAL A 60 -4.23 1.76 -4.12
N GLY A 61 -4.59 0.77 -3.32
CA GLY A 61 -5.45 0.90 -2.14
C GLY A 61 -4.94 1.88 -1.08
N PRO A 62 -3.72 1.67 -0.56
CA PRO A 62 -3.12 2.59 0.40
C PRO A 62 -2.96 4.01 -0.12
N ILE A 63 -2.59 4.17 -1.40
CA ILE A 63 -2.45 5.47 -2.05
C ILE A 63 -3.82 6.17 -2.16
N ALA A 64 -4.86 5.44 -2.58
CA ALA A 64 -6.21 5.98 -2.71
C ALA A 64 -6.80 6.42 -1.35
N TYR A 65 -6.51 5.70 -0.26
CA TYR A 65 -6.93 6.11 1.08
C TYR A 65 -6.25 7.40 1.54
N LEU A 66 -4.93 7.50 1.34
CA LEU A 66 -4.18 8.71 1.71
C LEU A 66 -4.59 9.93 0.87
N ALA A 67 -4.85 9.73 -0.43
CA ALA A 67 -5.21 10.80 -1.35
C ALA A 67 -6.68 11.25 -1.22
N TRP A 68 -7.62 10.30 -1.10
CA TRP A 68 -9.06 10.58 -1.14
C TRP A 68 -9.85 10.09 0.07
N GLY A 69 -9.40 9.05 0.76
CA GLY A 69 -10.10 8.49 1.93
C GLY A 69 -9.99 9.34 3.18
N ARG A 70 -8.88 10.07 3.33
CA ARG A 70 -8.64 10.95 4.47
C ARG A 70 -9.30 12.32 4.28
N ARG A 71 -10.25 12.66 5.14
CA ARG A 71 -10.71 14.04 5.33
C ARG A 71 -9.84 14.68 6.42
N ARG A 72 -9.33 15.89 6.16
CA ARG A 72 -8.63 16.68 7.18
C ARG A 72 -9.61 17.13 8.25
#